data_AF-A0A9P7JQV5-F1
#
_entry.id   AF-A0A9P7JQV5-F1
#
_cell.length_a   1.000
_cell.length_b   1.000
_cell.length_c   1.000
_cell.angle_alpha   90.00
_cell.angle_beta   90.00
_cell.angle_gamma   90.00
#
_symmetry.space_group_name_H-M   'P 1'
#
loop_
_entity.id
_entity.type
_entity.pdbx_description
1 polymer ?
#
loop_
_entity_poly.entity_id
_entity_poly.type
_entity_poly.pdbx_seq_one_letter_code
_entity_poly.pdbx_strand_id
1 'polypeptide(L)'
;MYLDLSQALTLSFPTMDFMHTSSSNDAWRSLCDVVEHSGIFDSEKRQPHLRCMENTRVNLWRSLRRLLHRHDQTNVWLNGCAGIEKTSIAFTIAEEFKRAGRLAATFFFSHKHAQIASKIIPTIAYQLALTFPRIRGDIIQAIEKDEFLLLSEKSHVDQMRELVINPLHTLRFRQERPYVIIIDALDECFSSQEAGRLARLFVEMLSGTNLPTIHLIFTSCPNAHIRAAMPPGVCQISLTIRDSFIVQDVHLFLRASLDNIRTSRPDVFGRPPKPWPSEAEFETLASKTCGLFVYAAMVVNFLSPVGQCPQHRLDLLLRQKSRFCVVIDRDINELYRQIIETSENPALYCRMLASIRLMQPLPLRDLQELFHADRESLDVMLEAFSPVISNPPDGVGNVEIYHASLHDFIKDPFRSAEHYVSHARAHEYLACRCIDLLTRTEPAYGAVARNAHQYARFWWGTHLSSAYPSSELRHLLARFKKENLERLVAVAEEDQSLGPLIFNLLEARNACFSWKWIRSLSDIVVAWRIVKASRKVYKKVKKSNSEWTRV
;
A
#
# COMPACT_ATOMS: atom_id res chain seq x y z
N MET A 1 34.87 9.33 56.23
CA MET A 1 36.28 9.69 55.98
C MET A 1 36.63 9.20 54.59
N TYR A 2 37.05 10.05 53.67
CA TYR A 2 38.42 10.61 53.59
C TYR A 2 39.47 9.51 53.41
N LEU A 3 40.08 9.53 52.21
CA LEU A 3 41.53 9.52 51.94
C LEU A 3 42.41 8.48 52.65
N ASP A 4 43.44 7.91 52.02
CA ASP A 4 43.90 7.84 50.62
C ASP A 4 45.18 6.97 50.65
N LEU A 5 45.80 6.71 49.50
CA LEU A 5 47.25 6.43 49.34
C LEU A 5 47.83 5.17 50.05
N SER A 6 48.83 4.48 49.51
CA SER A 6 49.39 4.45 48.15
C SER A 6 50.48 3.37 48.07
N GLN A 7 50.99 3.14 46.85
CA GLN A 7 52.34 2.61 46.56
C GLN A 7 52.54 1.09 46.84
N ALA A 8 53.32 0.34 46.04
CA ALA A 8 54.23 0.78 44.99
C ALA A 8 54.53 -0.29 43.90
N LEU A 9 55.10 0.17 42.79
CA LEU A 9 56.10 -0.50 41.93
C LEU A 9 55.69 -1.67 41.00
N THR A 10 55.21 -1.27 39.81
CA THR A 10 55.77 -1.63 38.47
C THR A 10 56.56 -2.93 38.26
N LEU A 11 56.12 -3.75 37.29
CA LEU A 11 56.97 -4.48 36.33
C LEU A 11 56.20 -4.74 35.00
N SER A 12 56.95 -4.85 33.90
CA SER A 12 56.64 -4.67 32.46
C SER A 12 55.75 -5.69 31.68
N PHE A 13 54.93 -5.16 30.74
CA PHE A 13 54.56 -5.62 29.35
C PHE A 13 54.07 -7.09 29.07
N PRO A 14 53.21 -7.38 28.05
CA PRO A 14 53.09 -6.71 26.74
C PRO A 14 51.66 -6.40 26.19
N THR A 15 51.62 -5.94 24.94
CA THR A 15 50.48 -5.45 24.12
C THR A 15 49.35 -6.45 23.83
N MET A 16 48.11 -5.96 23.70
CA MET A 16 47.07 -6.60 22.88
C MET A 16 46.07 -5.56 22.32
N ASP A 17 45.56 -5.80 21.11
CA ASP A 17 44.83 -4.83 20.28
C ASP A 17 43.45 -4.41 20.82
N PHE A 18 43.10 -3.12 20.65
CA PHE A 18 41.75 -2.60 20.87
C PHE A 18 41.40 -1.42 19.95
N MET A 19 41.12 -1.69 18.67
CA MET A 19 40.25 -0.85 17.81
C MET A 19 39.56 -1.70 16.73
N HIS A 20 38.28 -1.38 16.44
CA HIS A 20 37.49 -1.61 15.20
C HIS A 20 36.03 -2.11 15.34
N THR A 21 35.49 -2.37 16.54
CA THR A 21 34.16 -3.02 16.68
C THR A 21 32.92 -2.12 16.75
N SER A 22 33.03 -0.78 16.71
CA SER A 22 31.84 0.10 16.81
C SER A 22 31.16 0.41 15.47
N SER A 23 31.90 0.88 14.46
CA SER A 23 31.37 1.39 13.17
C SER A 23 30.45 0.39 12.44
N SER A 24 30.90 -0.86 12.31
CA SER A 24 30.24 -1.88 11.48
C SER A 24 28.79 -2.20 11.91
N ASN A 25 28.47 -2.04 13.21
CA ASN A 25 27.09 -2.26 13.69
C ASN A 25 26.15 -1.12 13.29
N ASP A 26 26.64 0.11 13.18
CA ASP A 26 25.80 1.28 12.95
C ASP A 26 25.40 1.40 11.47
N ALA A 27 26.31 1.17 10.53
CA ALA A 27 25.96 1.11 9.10
C ALA A 27 24.94 0.00 8.77
N TRP A 28 25.02 -1.16 9.43
CA TRP A 28 24.02 -2.22 9.27
C TRP A 28 22.67 -1.85 9.91
N ARG A 29 22.65 -1.14 11.04
CA ARG A 29 21.42 -0.59 11.64
C ARG A 29 20.76 0.41 10.71
N SER A 30 21.52 1.37 10.15
CA SER A 30 21.01 2.34 9.18
C SER A 30 20.35 1.66 7.98
N LEU A 31 20.91 0.55 7.48
CA LEU A 31 20.23 -0.24 6.44
C LEU A 31 18.90 -0.82 6.94
N CYS A 32 18.88 -1.43 8.13
CA CYS A 32 17.65 -1.99 8.72
C CYS A 32 16.57 -0.92 8.94
N ASP A 33 16.94 0.30 9.32
CA ASP A 33 16.01 1.40 9.58
C ASP A 33 15.31 1.90 8.29
N VAL A 34 15.96 1.74 7.12
CA VAL A 34 15.36 2.06 5.82
C VAL A 34 14.70 0.87 5.12
N VAL A 35 14.86 -0.36 5.63
CA VAL A 35 14.21 -1.57 5.08
C VAL A 35 12.70 -1.44 5.16
N GLU A 36 12.04 -1.76 4.05
CA GLU A 36 10.60 -1.77 3.99
C GLU A 36 10.01 -3.15 4.22
N HIS A 37 9.77 -3.45 5.49
CA HIS A 37 9.19 -4.73 5.90
C HIS A 37 7.81 -5.00 5.27
N SER A 38 7.00 -4.01 4.86
CA SER A 38 5.71 -4.29 4.19
C SER A 38 5.84 -4.77 2.73
N GLY A 39 7.02 -4.56 2.11
CA GLY A 39 7.34 -5.07 0.78
C GLY A 39 7.75 -6.55 0.77
N ILE A 40 8.17 -7.11 1.90
CA ILE A 40 8.57 -8.52 2.02
C ILE A 40 7.32 -9.41 2.04
N PHE A 41 7.32 -10.50 1.27
CA PHE A 41 6.09 -11.25 0.96
C PHE A 41 5.35 -11.81 2.18
N ASP A 42 6.09 -12.32 3.18
CA ASP A 42 5.59 -12.96 4.40
C ASP A 42 5.46 -12.01 5.60
N SER A 43 5.45 -10.71 5.33
CA SER A 43 5.25 -9.67 6.33
C SER A 43 3.83 -9.69 6.91
N GLU A 44 3.71 -9.57 8.22
CA GLU A 44 2.43 -9.51 8.94
C GLU A 44 1.51 -8.37 8.43
N LYS A 45 2.11 -7.26 7.98
CA LYS A 45 1.41 -6.13 7.32
C LYS A 45 0.71 -6.52 6.01
N ARG A 46 0.92 -7.75 5.50
CA ARG A 46 0.29 -8.32 4.30
C ARG A 46 -0.70 -9.45 4.61
N GLN A 47 -1.18 -9.56 5.85
CA GLN A 47 -2.26 -10.49 6.19
C GLN A 47 -3.63 -9.94 5.75
N PRO A 48 -4.59 -10.79 5.33
CA PRO A 48 -4.42 -12.21 5.05
C PRO A 48 -3.55 -12.43 3.80
N HIS A 49 -2.59 -13.35 3.88
CA HIS A 49 -1.73 -13.68 2.75
C HIS A 49 -2.54 -14.26 1.58
N LEU A 50 -2.51 -13.55 0.44
CA LEU A 50 -3.14 -13.96 -0.80
C LEU A 50 -2.38 -15.17 -1.39
N ARG A 51 -2.84 -16.39 -1.13
CA ARG A 51 -2.40 -17.61 -1.84
C ARG A 51 -3.36 -17.92 -2.98
N CYS A 52 -2.90 -18.60 -4.03
CA CYS A 52 -3.82 -19.22 -4.98
C CYS A 52 -4.66 -20.29 -4.27
N MET A 53 -5.96 -20.37 -4.59
CA MET A 53 -6.82 -21.43 -4.05
C MET A 53 -6.33 -22.80 -4.55
N GLU A 54 -6.41 -23.83 -3.71
CA GLU A 54 -6.08 -25.19 -4.10
C GLU A 54 -6.85 -25.62 -5.36
N ASN A 55 -6.20 -26.39 -6.23
CA ASN A 55 -6.69 -26.81 -7.54
C ASN A 55 -6.94 -25.69 -8.58
N THR A 56 -6.69 -24.41 -8.26
CA THR A 56 -6.64 -23.33 -9.26
C THR A 56 -5.23 -23.10 -9.81
N ARG A 57 -5.12 -22.46 -10.98
CA ARG A 57 -3.85 -22.02 -11.61
C ARG A 57 -2.84 -23.14 -11.90
N VAL A 58 -3.23 -24.40 -11.75
CA VAL A 58 -2.33 -25.57 -11.74
C VAL A 58 -1.48 -25.67 -13.02
N ASN A 59 -2.07 -25.38 -14.17
CA ASN A 59 -1.38 -25.43 -15.47
C ASN A 59 -0.40 -24.26 -15.67
N LEU A 60 -0.76 -23.07 -15.19
CA LEU A 60 0.12 -21.89 -15.16
C LEU A 60 1.29 -22.14 -14.20
N TRP A 61 1.01 -22.66 -13.00
CA TRP A 61 2.02 -22.99 -12.02
C TRP A 61 3.00 -24.04 -12.53
N ARG A 62 2.52 -25.14 -13.11
CA ARG A 62 3.37 -26.16 -13.75
C ARG A 62 4.25 -25.60 -14.86
N SER A 63 3.84 -24.52 -15.53
CA SER A 63 4.61 -23.88 -16.60
C SER A 63 5.66 -22.91 -16.05
N LEU A 64 5.29 -22.04 -15.10
CA LEU A 64 6.22 -21.19 -14.34
C LEU A 64 7.30 -22.03 -13.65
N ARG A 65 6.90 -23.09 -12.94
CA ARG A 65 7.82 -24.01 -12.25
C ARG A 65 8.82 -24.65 -13.22
N ARG A 66 8.42 -25.04 -14.43
CA ARG A 66 9.34 -25.56 -15.47
C ARG A 66 10.34 -24.50 -15.96
N LEU A 67 9.96 -23.23 -16.00
CA LEU A 67 10.87 -22.13 -16.35
C LEU A 67 11.88 -21.85 -15.22
N LEU A 68 11.42 -21.82 -13.98
CA LEU A 68 12.22 -21.49 -12.78
C LEU A 68 13.04 -22.67 -12.20
N HIS A 69 13.03 -23.83 -12.87
CA HIS A 69 13.93 -24.97 -12.60
C HIS A 69 14.99 -25.16 -13.68
N ARG A 70 15.05 -24.28 -14.68
CA ARG A 70 16.17 -24.22 -15.62
C ARG A 70 17.45 -23.77 -14.92
N HIS A 71 18.61 -24.04 -15.51
CA HIS A 71 19.90 -23.58 -14.99
C HIS A 71 20.31 -22.21 -15.56
N ASP A 72 19.81 -21.84 -16.74
CA ASP A 72 19.97 -20.52 -17.34
C ASP A 72 19.03 -19.48 -16.70
N GLN A 73 19.47 -18.23 -16.66
CA GLN A 73 18.68 -17.12 -16.11
C GLN A 73 17.42 -16.88 -16.96
N THR A 74 16.31 -17.42 -16.50
CA THR A 74 14.98 -17.11 -17.06
C THR A 74 14.34 -15.96 -16.28
N ASN A 75 14.15 -14.82 -16.94
CA ASN A 75 13.41 -13.67 -16.41
C ASN A 75 11.97 -13.70 -16.95
N VAL A 76 10.97 -13.43 -16.11
CA VAL A 76 9.54 -13.57 -16.43
C VAL A 76 8.80 -12.27 -16.13
N TRP A 77 7.95 -11.84 -17.06
CA TRP A 77 6.98 -10.77 -16.82
C TRP A 77 5.55 -11.32 -16.91
N LEU A 78 4.92 -11.49 -15.76
CA LEU A 78 3.54 -11.94 -15.60
C LEU A 78 2.62 -10.72 -15.65
N ASN A 79 1.98 -10.48 -16.79
CA ASN A 79 1.07 -9.36 -17.00
C ASN A 79 -0.37 -9.82 -17.16
N GLY A 80 -1.32 -8.94 -16.87
CA GLY A 80 -2.77 -9.20 -16.96
C GLY A 80 -3.55 -8.15 -16.20
N CYS A 81 -4.85 -8.03 -16.43
CA CYS A 81 -5.66 -6.97 -15.79
C CYS A 81 -5.65 -7.05 -14.25
N ALA A 82 -6.06 -5.98 -13.59
CA ALA A 82 -6.35 -6.01 -12.16
C ALA A 82 -7.42 -7.09 -11.85
N GLY A 83 -7.33 -7.73 -10.69
CA GLY A 83 -8.31 -8.74 -10.28
C GLY A 83 -8.17 -10.14 -10.89
N ILE A 84 -7.09 -10.42 -11.63
CA ILE A 84 -6.71 -11.78 -12.10
C ILE A 84 -5.63 -12.41 -11.18
N GLU A 85 -5.54 -12.01 -9.92
CA GLU A 85 -4.71 -12.65 -8.87
C GLU A 85 -3.20 -12.81 -9.15
N LYS A 86 -2.59 -11.89 -9.90
CA LYS A 86 -1.13 -11.90 -10.15
C LYS A 86 -0.31 -11.94 -8.86
N THR A 87 -0.71 -11.14 -7.87
CA THR A 87 -0.14 -11.12 -6.51
C THR A 87 -0.27 -12.46 -5.79
N SER A 88 -1.42 -13.13 -5.92
CA SER A 88 -1.63 -14.46 -5.29
C SER A 88 -0.73 -15.53 -5.91
N ILE A 89 -0.53 -15.45 -7.24
CA ILE A 89 0.44 -16.27 -7.95
C ILE A 89 1.84 -15.97 -7.41
N ALA A 90 2.27 -14.70 -7.43
CA ALA A 90 3.59 -14.26 -6.97
C ALA A 90 3.92 -14.70 -5.53
N PHE A 91 2.96 -14.56 -4.60
CA PHE A 91 3.09 -15.05 -3.22
C PHE A 91 3.27 -16.57 -3.17
N THR A 92 2.48 -17.31 -3.96
CA THR A 92 2.58 -18.79 -4.03
C THR A 92 3.95 -19.23 -4.56
N ILE A 93 4.54 -18.50 -5.53
CA ILE A 93 5.92 -18.75 -5.98
C ILE A 93 6.90 -18.48 -4.84
N ALA A 94 6.80 -17.33 -4.17
CA ALA A 94 7.69 -16.95 -3.07
C ALA A 94 7.69 -18.02 -1.98
N GLU A 95 6.52 -18.53 -1.61
CA GLU A 95 6.37 -19.54 -0.57
C GLU A 95 7.02 -20.89 -0.96
N GLU A 96 6.81 -21.41 -2.18
CA GLU A 96 7.50 -22.64 -2.62
C GLU A 96 9.01 -22.44 -2.66
N PHE A 97 9.50 -21.31 -3.18
CA PHE A 97 10.93 -21.05 -3.29
C PHE A 97 11.59 -20.74 -1.94
N LYS A 98 10.89 -20.18 -0.96
CA LYS A 98 11.37 -20.08 0.42
C LYS A 98 11.50 -21.46 1.06
N ARG A 99 10.49 -22.33 0.93
CA ARG A 99 10.56 -23.74 1.41
C ARG A 99 11.72 -24.51 0.75
N ALA A 100 12.03 -24.21 -0.51
CA ALA A 100 13.12 -24.82 -1.25
C ALA A 100 14.51 -24.20 -0.99
N GLY A 101 14.63 -23.17 -0.13
CA GLY A 101 15.90 -22.47 0.13
C GLY A 101 16.43 -21.67 -1.07
N ARG A 102 15.56 -21.25 -2.00
CA ARG A 102 15.90 -20.63 -3.29
C ARG A 102 15.28 -19.25 -3.52
N LEU A 103 14.51 -18.72 -2.57
CA LEU A 103 14.05 -17.34 -2.61
C LEU A 103 15.16 -16.41 -2.10
N ALA A 104 15.63 -15.48 -2.93
CA ALA A 104 16.70 -14.55 -2.57
C ALA A 104 16.19 -13.20 -2.07
N ALA A 105 15.12 -12.67 -2.66
CA ALA A 105 14.44 -11.47 -2.18
C ALA A 105 13.02 -11.35 -2.75
N THR A 106 12.20 -10.53 -2.10
CA THR A 106 10.86 -10.14 -2.57
C THR A 106 10.63 -8.66 -2.37
N PHE A 107 9.85 -8.06 -3.27
CA PHE A 107 9.32 -6.72 -3.10
C PHE A 107 7.94 -6.59 -3.72
N PHE A 108 6.91 -6.53 -2.89
CA PHE A 108 5.53 -6.46 -3.31
C PHE A 108 4.97 -5.05 -3.11
N PHE A 109 4.86 -4.30 -4.21
CA PHE A 109 4.35 -2.93 -4.18
C PHE A 109 2.89 -2.87 -3.71
N SER A 110 2.52 -1.71 -3.16
CA SER A 110 1.15 -1.39 -2.77
C SER A 110 0.97 0.12 -2.72
N HIS A 111 -0.03 0.62 -3.45
CA HIS A 111 -0.47 2.02 -3.38
C HIS A 111 -0.70 2.54 -1.96
N LYS A 112 -1.02 1.66 -0.99
CA LYS A 112 -1.25 2.01 0.43
C LYS A 112 -0.06 2.73 1.06
N HIS A 113 1.11 2.57 0.44
CA HIS A 113 2.37 3.05 0.95
C HIS A 113 3.26 3.56 -0.20
N ALA A 114 2.75 4.37 -1.13
CA ALA A 114 3.51 4.80 -2.33
C ALA A 114 4.92 5.42 -2.04
N GLN A 115 5.13 6.00 -0.85
CA GLN A 115 6.42 6.48 -0.33
C GLN A 115 7.51 5.38 -0.25
N ILE A 116 7.13 4.10 -0.34
CA ILE A 116 8.01 2.92 -0.33
C ILE A 116 8.91 2.83 -1.56
N ALA A 117 8.53 3.47 -2.68
CA ALA A 117 9.08 3.16 -3.99
C ALA A 117 10.62 3.24 -4.07
N SER A 118 11.23 4.19 -3.38
CA SER A 118 12.69 4.39 -3.27
C SER A 118 13.42 3.36 -2.39
N LYS A 119 12.70 2.65 -1.51
CA LYS A 119 13.26 1.65 -0.58
C LYS A 119 13.49 0.27 -1.20
N ILE A 120 13.12 0.05 -2.47
CA ILE A 120 13.23 -1.28 -3.09
C ILE A 120 14.66 -1.83 -3.09
N ILE A 121 15.65 -1.03 -3.48
CA ILE A 121 17.03 -1.51 -3.57
C ILE A 121 17.62 -1.82 -2.18
N PRO A 122 17.55 -0.92 -1.17
CA PRO A 122 17.96 -1.25 0.20
C PRO A 122 17.27 -2.51 0.77
N THR A 123 15.96 -2.66 0.53
CA THR A 123 15.19 -3.81 1.02
C THR A 123 15.57 -5.13 0.35
N ILE A 124 15.96 -5.09 -0.94
CA ILE A 124 16.49 -6.27 -1.65
C ILE A 124 17.94 -6.57 -1.22
N ALA A 125 18.79 -5.55 -1.05
CA ALA A 125 20.15 -5.72 -0.53
C ALA A 125 20.17 -6.40 0.85
N TYR A 126 19.27 -5.97 1.75
CA TYR A 126 19.07 -6.60 3.05
C TYR A 126 18.67 -8.08 2.94
N GLN A 127 17.67 -8.42 2.13
CA GLN A 127 17.24 -9.82 1.92
C GLN A 127 18.33 -10.69 1.27
N LEU A 128 19.11 -10.11 0.35
CA LEU A 128 20.26 -10.77 -0.25
C LEU A 128 21.38 -11.02 0.77
N ALA A 129 21.62 -10.12 1.72
CA ALA A 129 22.56 -10.33 2.81
C ALA A 129 22.11 -11.39 3.82
N LEU A 130 20.79 -11.61 3.99
CA LEU A 130 20.26 -12.75 4.74
C LEU A 130 20.45 -14.07 3.98
N THR A 131 20.23 -14.06 2.66
CA THR A 131 20.40 -15.24 1.78
C THR A 131 21.86 -15.62 1.57
N PHE A 132 22.73 -14.62 1.49
CA PHE A 132 24.17 -14.73 1.25
C PHE A 132 24.97 -14.00 2.35
N PRO A 133 25.09 -14.55 3.58
CA PRO A 133 25.72 -13.85 4.71
C PRO A 133 27.12 -13.28 4.46
N ARG A 134 27.86 -13.79 3.46
CA ARG A 134 29.17 -13.27 3.04
C ARG A 134 29.12 -11.85 2.50
N ILE A 135 28.06 -11.44 1.79
CA ILE A 135 27.99 -10.10 1.16
C ILE A 135 27.71 -8.98 2.16
N ARG A 136 27.32 -9.32 3.39
CA ARG A 136 26.95 -8.36 4.44
C ARG A 136 28.09 -7.39 4.77
N GLY A 137 29.34 -7.87 4.79
CA GLY A 137 30.51 -7.04 5.05
C GLY A 137 30.79 -6.03 3.92
N ASP A 138 30.51 -6.41 2.67
CA ASP A 138 30.68 -5.53 1.50
C ASP A 138 29.62 -4.42 1.48
N ILE A 139 28.37 -4.76 1.82
CA ILE A 139 27.26 -3.79 1.95
C ILE A 139 27.53 -2.78 3.07
N ILE A 140 28.04 -3.25 4.22
CA ILE A 140 28.43 -2.37 5.34
C ILE A 140 29.50 -1.36 4.89
N GLN A 141 30.59 -1.83 4.26
CA GLN A 141 31.64 -0.97 3.73
C GLN A 141 31.14 0.02 2.66
N ALA A 142 30.17 -0.37 1.83
CA ALA A 142 29.56 0.54 0.85
C ALA A 142 28.82 1.69 1.53
N ILE A 143 28.05 1.40 2.59
CA ILE A 143 27.29 2.39 3.37
C ILE A 143 28.25 3.29 4.18
N GLU A 144 29.26 2.73 4.84
CA GLU A 144 30.29 3.50 5.58
C GLU A 144 31.07 4.46 4.67
N LYS A 145 31.15 4.16 3.37
CA LYS A 145 31.82 5.01 2.37
C LYS A 145 30.91 6.10 1.77
N ASP A 146 29.60 5.88 1.71
CA ASP A 146 28.62 6.80 1.12
C ASP A 146 27.26 6.64 1.82
N GLU A 147 27.10 7.30 2.96
CA GLU A 147 25.86 7.28 3.75
C GLU A 147 24.63 7.73 2.94
N PHE A 148 24.83 8.57 1.91
CA PHE A 148 23.74 9.02 1.03
C PHE A 148 23.14 7.86 0.20
N LEU A 149 23.76 6.68 0.14
CA LEU A 149 23.19 5.49 -0.51
C LEU A 149 21.80 5.11 0.02
N LEU A 150 21.51 5.41 1.29
CA LEU A 150 20.24 5.04 1.94
C LEU A 150 19.14 6.10 1.81
N LEU A 151 19.43 7.27 1.23
CA LEU A 151 18.43 8.33 1.03
C LEU A 151 17.49 8.04 -0.14
N SER A 152 16.24 8.49 -0.01
CA SER A 152 15.19 8.37 -1.03
C SER A 152 15.51 9.03 -2.37
N GLU A 153 16.37 10.04 -2.35
CA GLU A 153 16.78 10.87 -3.48
C GLU A 153 17.96 10.26 -4.26
N LYS A 154 18.59 9.19 -3.74
CA LYS A 154 19.71 8.53 -4.42
C LYS A 154 19.22 7.79 -5.66
N SER A 155 20.06 7.76 -6.70
CA SER A 155 19.80 6.99 -7.90
C SER A 155 19.69 5.48 -7.59
N HIS A 156 18.58 4.85 -8.00
CA HIS A 156 18.44 3.39 -7.98
C HIS A 156 19.59 2.67 -8.70
N VAL A 157 20.24 3.29 -9.69
CA VAL A 157 21.39 2.72 -10.40
C VAL A 157 22.62 2.63 -9.48
N ASP A 158 22.88 3.68 -8.70
CA ASP A 158 24.01 3.72 -7.76
C ASP A 158 23.75 2.77 -6.59
N GLN A 159 22.53 2.78 -6.03
CA GLN A 159 22.12 1.81 -5.01
C GLN A 159 22.26 0.36 -5.51
N MET A 160 21.81 0.07 -6.74
CA MET A 160 21.91 -1.27 -7.32
C MET A 160 23.38 -1.69 -7.48
N ARG A 161 24.22 -0.79 -7.98
CA ARG A 161 25.65 -1.06 -8.14
C ARG A 161 26.33 -1.33 -6.80
N GLU A 162 26.22 -0.41 -5.85
CA GLU A 162 27.00 -0.47 -4.59
C GLU A 162 26.42 -1.42 -3.54
N LEU A 163 25.09 -1.56 -3.43
CA LEU A 163 24.44 -2.39 -2.40
C LEU A 163 24.07 -3.80 -2.88
N VAL A 164 24.07 -4.06 -4.19
CA VAL A 164 23.67 -5.37 -4.75
C VAL A 164 24.75 -5.97 -5.65
N ILE A 165 25.16 -5.30 -6.73
CA ILE A 165 26.05 -5.91 -7.74
C ILE A 165 27.49 -6.06 -7.23
N ASN A 166 28.09 -5.00 -6.68
CA ASN A 166 29.45 -5.07 -6.13
C ASN A 166 29.56 -6.13 -5.01
N PRO A 167 28.63 -6.22 -4.03
CA PRO A 167 28.61 -7.30 -3.05
C PRO A 167 28.35 -8.70 -3.64
N LEU A 168 27.48 -8.86 -4.64
CA LEU A 168 27.26 -10.17 -5.27
C LEU A 168 28.49 -10.66 -6.07
N HIS A 169 29.31 -9.76 -6.62
CA HIS A 169 30.56 -10.13 -7.29
C HIS A 169 31.65 -10.69 -6.36
N THR A 170 31.58 -10.47 -5.04
CA THR A 170 32.53 -11.08 -4.09
C THR A 170 32.26 -12.57 -3.86
N LEU A 171 31.05 -13.04 -4.21
CA LEU A 171 30.63 -14.42 -4.04
C LEU A 171 31.33 -15.38 -5.00
N ARG A 172 32.36 -16.06 -4.50
CA ARG A 172 32.98 -17.21 -5.18
C ARG A 172 32.38 -18.53 -4.70
N PHE A 173 31.41 -19.07 -5.44
CA PHE A 173 30.87 -20.41 -5.21
C PHE A 173 30.29 -21.02 -6.50
N ARG A 174 30.16 -22.35 -6.54
CA ARG A 174 29.34 -23.03 -7.55
C ARG A 174 27.91 -23.10 -7.05
N GLN A 175 26.99 -22.63 -7.88
CA GLN A 175 25.56 -22.65 -7.58
C GLN A 175 24.90 -23.86 -8.25
N GLU A 176 24.26 -24.72 -7.46
CA GLU A 176 23.59 -25.91 -7.99
C GLU A 176 22.26 -25.58 -8.70
N ARG A 177 21.52 -24.58 -8.18
CA ARG A 177 20.21 -24.18 -8.71
C ARG A 177 20.03 -22.65 -8.64
N PRO A 178 19.43 -22.02 -9.65
CA PRO A 178 19.11 -20.59 -9.62
C PRO A 178 18.25 -20.18 -8.42
N TYR A 179 18.50 -18.98 -7.90
CA TYR A 179 17.63 -18.31 -6.94
C TYR A 179 16.51 -17.55 -7.67
N VAL A 180 15.55 -17.01 -6.93
CA VAL A 180 14.47 -16.16 -7.46
C VAL A 180 14.39 -14.85 -6.68
N ILE A 181 14.23 -13.73 -7.40
CA ILE A 181 13.73 -12.46 -6.86
C ILE A 181 12.36 -12.17 -7.50
N ILE A 182 11.39 -11.78 -6.68
CA ILE A 182 10.03 -11.46 -7.12
C ILE A 182 9.70 -10.00 -6.81
N ILE A 183 9.27 -9.26 -7.84
CA ILE A 183 8.85 -7.87 -7.74
C ILE A 183 7.41 -7.77 -8.25
N ASP A 184 6.46 -7.69 -7.31
CA ASP A 184 5.02 -7.75 -7.59
C ASP A 184 4.39 -6.35 -7.67
N ALA A 185 3.43 -6.18 -8.58
CA ALA A 185 2.61 -4.98 -8.77
C ALA A 185 3.41 -3.70 -9.09
N LEU A 186 4.36 -3.82 -10.01
CA LEU A 186 5.32 -2.77 -10.41
C LEU A 186 4.68 -1.44 -10.86
N ASP A 187 3.41 -1.46 -11.26
CA ASP A 187 2.59 -0.32 -11.69
C ASP A 187 1.79 0.37 -10.57
N GLU A 188 1.83 -0.12 -9.32
CA GLU A 188 1.08 0.47 -8.18
C GLU A 188 1.75 1.69 -7.54
N CYS A 189 3.08 1.84 -7.67
CA CYS A 189 3.85 2.89 -6.98
C CYS A 189 4.73 3.74 -7.90
N PHE A 190 4.67 3.52 -9.21
CA PHE A 190 5.50 4.20 -10.21
C PHE A 190 4.66 4.64 -11.40
N SER A 191 5.09 5.71 -12.10
CA SER A 191 4.64 5.91 -13.47
C SER A 191 5.06 4.71 -14.33
N SER A 192 4.32 4.44 -15.40
CA SER A 192 4.60 3.27 -16.26
C SER A 192 5.98 3.31 -16.91
N GLN A 193 6.55 4.51 -17.07
CA GLN A 193 7.91 4.74 -17.55
C GLN A 193 8.95 4.40 -16.48
N GLU A 194 8.74 4.78 -15.23
CA GLU A 194 9.62 4.44 -14.10
C GLU A 194 9.59 2.94 -13.79
N ALA A 195 8.40 2.33 -13.79
CA ALA A 195 8.23 0.88 -13.64
C ALA A 195 9.02 0.11 -14.71
N GLY A 196 8.92 0.55 -15.97
CA GLY A 196 9.71 -0.01 -17.08
C GLY A 196 11.21 0.14 -16.89
N ARG A 197 11.69 1.33 -16.48
CA ARG A 197 13.10 1.59 -16.18
C ARG A 197 13.63 0.72 -15.04
N LEU A 198 12.82 0.51 -13.99
CA LEU A 198 13.20 -0.30 -12.84
C LEU A 198 13.32 -1.77 -13.22
N ALA A 199 12.32 -2.35 -13.90
CA ALA A 199 12.39 -3.73 -14.37
C ALA A 199 13.61 -3.96 -15.29
N ARG A 200 13.88 -3.00 -16.18
CA ARG A 200 15.08 -2.98 -17.03
C ARG A 200 16.38 -2.97 -16.23
N LEU A 201 16.49 -2.11 -15.21
CA LEU A 201 17.66 -2.03 -14.32
C LEU A 201 17.95 -3.38 -13.65
N PHE A 202 16.93 -4.04 -13.11
CA PHE A 202 17.09 -5.37 -12.50
C PHE A 202 17.59 -6.39 -13.51
N VAL A 203 16.99 -6.45 -14.70
CA VAL A 203 17.38 -7.42 -15.74
C VAL A 203 18.80 -7.17 -16.24
N GLU A 204 19.14 -5.94 -16.62
CA GLU A 204 20.46 -5.63 -17.20
C GLU A 204 21.59 -5.83 -16.18
N MET A 205 21.41 -5.37 -14.93
CA MET A 205 22.46 -5.45 -13.90
C MET A 205 22.67 -6.87 -13.37
N LEU A 206 21.60 -7.67 -13.22
CA LEU A 206 21.69 -9.06 -12.74
C LEU A 206 21.93 -10.09 -13.87
N SER A 207 22.16 -9.64 -15.11
CA SER A 207 22.62 -10.50 -16.22
C SER A 207 24.16 -10.55 -16.35
N GLY A 208 24.89 -9.91 -15.43
CA GLY A 208 26.35 -9.84 -15.45
C GLY A 208 27.06 -11.20 -15.30
N THR A 209 28.21 -11.35 -15.94
CA THR A 209 29.08 -12.52 -15.74
C THR A 209 29.66 -12.54 -14.33
N ASN A 210 29.90 -13.73 -13.77
CA ASN A 210 30.36 -13.92 -12.38
C ASN A 210 29.39 -13.38 -11.29
N LEU A 211 28.09 -13.34 -11.58
CA LEU A 211 27.02 -13.19 -10.58
C LEU A 211 26.33 -14.55 -10.34
N PRO A 212 25.72 -14.77 -9.16
CA PRO A 212 24.82 -15.91 -8.97
C PRO A 212 23.62 -15.81 -9.92
N THR A 213 23.21 -16.94 -10.48
CA THR A 213 22.03 -17.01 -11.35
C THR A 213 20.77 -16.75 -10.53
N ILE A 214 20.10 -15.63 -10.83
CA ILE A 214 18.87 -15.19 -10.17
C ILE A 214 17.79 -14.98 -11.24
N HIS A 215 16.73 -15.80 -11.18
CA HIS A 215 15.50 -15.55 -11.95
C HIS A 215 14.79 -14.31 -11.41
N LEU A 216 14.38 -13.43 -12.32
CA LEU A 216 13.55 -12.27 -11.99
C LEU A 216 12.10 -12.55 -12.38
N ILE A 217 11.16 -12.28 -11.47
CA ILE A 217 9.73 -12.35 -11.76
C ILE A 217 9.11 -10.98 -11.48
N PHE A 218 8.56 -10.37 -12.53
CA PHE A 218 7.86 -9.10 -12.44
C PHE A 218 6.36 -9.32 -12.65
N THR A 219 5.51 -8.64 -11.87
CA THR A 219 4.07 -8.57 -12.19
C THR A 219 3.60 -7.12 -12.39
N SER A 220 2.69 -6.90 -13.35
CA SER A 220 2.04 -5.60 -13.55
C SER A 220 0.75 -5.70 -14.38
N CYS A 221 -0.04 -4.64 -14.47
CA CYS A 221 -1.04 -4.54 -15.53
C CYS A 221 -0.38 -4.42 -16.92
N PRO A 222 -1.07 -4.82 -18.01
CA PRO A 222 -0.53 -4.77 -19.37
C PRO A 222 -0.41 -3.32 -19.84
N ASN A 223 0.77 -2.73 -19.68
CA ASN A 223 1.05 -1.35 -20.07
C ASN A 223 2.05 -1.28 -21.23
N ALA A 224 1.81 -0.38 -22.19
CA ALA A 224 2.65 -0.22 -23.37
C ALA A 224 4.07 0.29 -23.04
N HIS A 225 4.22 1.19 -22.07
CA HIS A 225 5.53 1.71 -21.66
C HIS A 225 6.37 0.64 -20.94
N ILE A 226 5.73 -0.16 -20.06
CA ILE A 226 6.41 -1.30 -19.42
C ILE A 226 6.83 -2.31 -20.48
N ARG A 227 5.92 -2.68 -21.41
CA ARG A 227 6.23 -3.60 -22.53
C ARG A 227 7.42 -3.12 -23.37
N ALA A 228 7.46 -1.83 -23.71
CA ALA A 228 8.53 -1.25 -24.53
C ALA A 228 9.88 -1.11 -23.78
N ALA A 229 9.86 -1.11 -22.45
CA ALA A 229 11.06 -1.01 -21.62
C ALA A 229 11.64 -2.37 -21.21
N MET A 230 10.85 -3.45 -21.22
CA MET A 230 11.30 -4.80 -20.90
C MET A 230 12.40 -5.26 -21.88
N PRO A 231 13.59 -5.69 -21.39
CA PRO A 231 14.67 -6.13 -22.27
C PRO A 231 14.34 -7.38 -23.11
N PRO A 232 15.01 -7.55 -24.27
CA PRO A 232 14.96 -8.80 -25.03
C PRO A 232 15.34 -10.00 -24.14
N GLY A 233 14.59 -11.11 -24.27
CA GLY A 233 14.81 -12.32 -23.47
C GLY A 233 13.94 -12.44 -22.21
N VAL A 234 13.26 -11.37 -21.77
CA VAL A 234 12.23 -11.50 -20.72
C VAL A 234 11.03 -12.28 -21.28
N CYS A 235 10.71 -13.42 -20.65
CA CYS A 235 9.59 -14.27 -21.01
C CYS A 235 8.27 -13.60 -20.59
N GLN A 236 7.52 -13.07 -21.56
CA GLN A 236 6.21 -12.48 -21.30
C GLN A 236 5.14 -13.57 -21.15
N ILE A 237 4.48 -13.62 -20.00
CA ILE A 237 3.29 -14.45 -19.76
C ILE A 237 2.11 -13.49 -19.55
N SER A 238 1.14 -13.53 -20.46
CA SER A 238 -0.03 -12.64 -20.44
C SER A 238 -1.27 -13.43 -20.02
N LEU A 239 -1.92 -13.01 -18.94
CA LEU A 239 -3.17 -13.57 -18.44
C LEU A 239 -4.35 -12.73 -18.94
N THR A 240 -5.23 -13.34 -19.72
CA THR A 240 -6.40 -12.68 -20.29
C THR A 240 -7.67 -13.27 -19.69
N ILE A 241 -8.61 -12.43 -19.24
CA ILE A 241 -9.88 -12.89 -18.61
C ILE A 241 -10.70 -13.89 -19.45
N ARG A 242 -10.50 -13.95 -20.77
CA ARG A 242 -11.19 -14.88 -21.69
C ARG A 242 -10.45 -16.21 -21.88
N ASP A 243 -9.27 -16.38 -21.29
CA ASP A 243 -8.52 -17.63 -21.33
C ASP A 243 -9.34 -18.72 -20.61
N SER A 244 -9.63 -19.82 -21.29
CA SER A 244 -10.54 -20.86 -20.79
C SER A 244 -10.12 -21.43 -19.42
N PHE A 245 -8.81 -21.55 -19.18
CA PHE A 245 -8.29 -21.98 -17.88
C PHE A 245 -8.55 -20.96 -16.76
N ILE A 246 -8.55 -19.65 -17.05
CA ILE A 246 -8.84 -18.61 -16.05
C ILE A 246 -10.34 -18.61 -15.73
N VAL A 247 -11.20 -18.73 -16.75
CA VAL A 247 -12.65 -18.88 -16.54
C VAL A 247 -12.94 -20.12 -15.69
N GLN A 248 -12.34 -21.26 -16.01
CA GLN A 248 -12.49 -22.49 -15.23
C GLN A 248 -11.99 -22.34 -13.78
N ASP A 249 -10.82 -21.73 -13.57
CA ASP A 249 -10.27 -21.45 -12.24
C ASP A 249 -11.20 -20.53 -11.41
N VAL A 250 -11.82 -19.52 -12.03
CA VAL A 250 -12.82 -18.64 -11.40
C VAL A 250 -14.11 -19.38 -11.06
N HIS A 251 -14.61 -20.25 -11.94
CA HIS A 251 -15.79 -21.07 -11.68
C HIS A 251 -15.55 -22.04 -10.52
N LEU A 252 -14.35 -22.65 -10.44
CA LEU A 252 -13.93 -23.50 -9.32
C LEU A 252 -13.91 -22.73 -8.00
N PHE A 253 -13.29 -21.54 -7.99
CA PHE A 253 -13.27 -20.65 -6.82
C PHE A 253 -14.68 -20.24 -6.37
N LEU A 254 -15.53 -19.83 -7.31
CA LEU A 254 -16.90 -19.41 -7.01
C LEU A 254 -17.71 -20.58 -6.41
N ARG A 255 -17.66 -21.77 -7.02
CA ARG A 255 -18.39 -22.95 -6.54
C ARG A 255 -17.93 -23.36 -5.13
N ALA A 256 -16.62 -23.49 -4.91
CA ALA A 256 -16.07 -23.85 -3.60
C ALA A 256 -16.44 -22.82 -2.51
N SER A 257 -16.44 -21.53 -2.85
CA SER A 257 -16.81 -20.47 -1.92
C SER A 257 -18.31 -20.46 -1.58
N LEU A 258 -19.18 -20.69 -2.56
CA LEU A 258 -20.64 -20.81 -2.34
C LEU A 258 -20.97 -22.05 -1.50
N ASP A 259 -20.28 -23.17 -1.74
CA ASP A 259 -20.38 -24.37 -0.90
C ASP A 259 -19.94 -24.11 0.55
N ASN A 260 -18.91 -23.28 0.76
CA ASN A 260 -18.50 -22.86 2.10
C ASN A 260 -19.58 -22.01 2.80
N ILE A 261 -20.23 -21.06 2.10
CA ILE A 261 -21.38 -20.31 2.64
C ILE A 261 -22.52 -21.27 3.03
N ARG A 262 -22.83 -22.23 2.15
CA ARG A 262 -23.90 -23.23 2.34
C ARG A 262 -23.65 -24.14 3.55
N THR A 263 -22.41 -24.59 3.72
CA THR A 263 -22.04 -25.56 4.78
C THR A 263 -21.76 -24.91 6.13
N SER A 264 -21.32 -23.64 6.16
CA SER A 264 -21.11 -22.87 7.39
C SER A 264 -22.39 -22.36 8.05
N ARG A 265 -23.55 -22.42 7.37
CA ARG A 265 -24.84 -21.87 7.82
C ARG A 265 -25.97 -22.91 7.90
N PRO A 266 -25.85 -23.92 8.78
CA PRO A 266 -26.86 -24.98 8.91
C PRO A 266 -28.21 -24.50 9.46
N ASP A 267 -28.23 -23.32 10.11
CA ASP A 267 -29.41 -22.58 10.55
C ASP A 267 -30.23 -22.03 9.36
N VAL A 268 -29.56 -21.58 8.30
CA VAL A 268 -30.20 -21.05 7.09
C VAL A 268 -30.54 -22.15 6.08
N PHE A 269 -29.61 -23.08 5.82
CA PHE A 269 -29.74 -24.08 4.76
C PHE A 269 -30.24 -25.45 5.23
N GLY A 270 -30.36 -25.66 6.55
CA GLY A 270 -30.77 -26.91 7.17
C GLY A 270 -29.65 -27.96 7.27
N ARG A 271 -30.00 -29.13 7.82
CA ARG A 271 -29.13 -30.32 7.88
C ARG A 271 -29.91 -31.55 7.36
N PRO A 272 -29.45 -32.23 6.29
CA PRO A 272 -28.34 -31.83 5.41
C PRO A 272 -28.67 -30.52 4.65
N PRO A 273 -27.66 -29.69 4.29
CA PRO A 273 -27.92 -28.45 3.58
C PRO A 273 -28.42 -28.75 2.17
N LYS A 274 -29.58 -28.18 1.79
CA LYS A 274 -30.12 -28.30 0.42
C LYS A 274 -29.10 -27.78 -0.61
N PRO A 275 -29.07 -28.31 -1.85
CA PRO A 275 -28.23 -27.75 -2.91
C PRO A 275 -28.51 -26.24 -3.08
N TRP A 276 -27.46 -25.43 -2.99
CA TRP A 276 -27.55 -23.98 -3.11
C TRP A 276 -26.22 -23.40 -3.62
N PRO A 277 -26.25 -22.46 -4.59
CA PRO A 277 -27.40 -22.14 -5.44
C PRO A 277 -27.80 -23.35 -6.32
N SER A 278 -28.91 -23.28 -7.04
CA SER A 278 -29.20 -24.25 -8.10
C SER A 278 -28.22 -24.10 -9.27
N GLU A 279 -28.04 -25.14 -10.09
CA GLU A 279 -27.06 -25.11 -11.18
C GLU A 279 -27.32 -23.99 -12.21
N ALA A 280 -28.59 -23.68 -12.47
CA ALA A 280 -28.96 -22.58 -13.38
C ALA A 280 -28.62 -21.20 -12.80
N GLU A 281 -28.78 -21.01 -11.48
CA GLU A 281 -28.37 -19.80 -10.77
C GLU A 281 -26.84 -19.71 -10.70
N PHE A 282 -26.14 -20.84 -10.47
CA PHE A 282 -24.69 -20.92 -10.50
C PHE A 282 -24.13 -20.50 -11.86
N GLU A 283 -24.56 -21.10 -12.96
CA GLU A 283 -24.06 -20.77 -14.30
C GLU A 283 -24.40 -19.30 -14.70
N THR A 284 -25.54 -18.79 -14.20
CA THR A 284 -25.88 -17.36 -14.36
C THR A 284 -24.88 -16.47 -13.62
N LEU A 285 -24.51 -16.77 -12.36
CA LEU A 285 -23.48 -16.01 -11.63
C LEU A 285 -22.09 -16.19 -12.25
N ALA A 286 -21.73 -17.41 -12.61
CA ALA A 286 -20.42 -17.77 -13.13
C ALA A 286 -20.14 -17.05 -14.47
N SER A 287 -21.13 -17.00 -15.37
CA SER A 287 -21.04 -16.21 -16.61
C SER A 287 -20.85 -14.70 -16.35
N LYS A 288 -21.49 -14.13 -15.32
CA LYS A 288 -21.33 -12.71 -14.93
C LYS A 288 -19.94 -12.36 -14.38
N THR A 289 -19.14 -13.35 -13.95
CA THR A 289 -17.74 -13.09 -13.58
C THR A 289 -16.90 -12.61 -14.77
N CYS A 290 -17.31 -12.96 -16.00
CA CYS A 290 -16.54 -12.86 -17.25
C CYS A 290 -15.02 -13.18 -17.06
N GLY A 291 -14.65 -14.12 -16.17
CA GLY A 291 -13.25 -14.52 -15.89
C GLY A 291 -12.47 -13.68 -14.86
N LEU A 292 -13.15 -12.88 -14.02
CA LEU A 292 -12.53 -12.08 -12.96
C LEU A 292 -12.71 -12.71 -11.56
N PHE A 293 -11.59 -13.09 -10.94
CA PHE A 293 -11.54 -13.54 -9.54
C PHE A 293 -12.07 -12.46 -8.57
N VAL A 294 -11.69 -11.20 -8.80
CA VAL A 294 -12.23 -10.04 -8.04
C VAL A 294 -13.75 -10.01 -8.04
N TYR A 295 -14.40 -10.30 -9.17
CA TYR A 295 -15.86 -10.31 -9.25
C TYR A 295 -16.44 -11.46 -8.44
N ALA A 296 -15.90 -12.68 -8.60
CA ALA A 296 -16.33 -13.83 -7.83
C ALA A 296 -16.15 -13.62 -6.32
N ALA A 297 -15.03 -13.02 -5.87
CA ALA A 297 -14.79 -12.70 -4.47
C ALA A 297 -15.81 -11.68 -3.93
N MET A 298 -16.12 -10.62 -4.70
CA MET A 298 -17.17 -9.66 -4.32
C MET A 298 -18.56 -10.30 -4.26
N VAL A 299 -18.90 -11.22 -5.19
CA VAL A 299 -20.16 -12.00 -5.12
C VAL A 299 -20.20 -12.85 -3.85
N VAL A 300 -19.13 -13.57 -3.53
CA VAL A 300 -19.01 -14.39 -2.33
C VAL A 300 -19.19 -13.53 -1.08
N ASN A 301 -18.46 -12.42 -0.96
CA ASN A 301 -18.57 -11.52 0.18
C ASN A 301 -19.96 -10.86 0.26
N PHE A 302 -20.58 -10.53 -0.88
CA PHE A 302 -21.95 -10.01 -0.95
C PHE A 302 -22.97 -11.03 -0.46
N LEU A 303 -22.76 -12.34 -0.65
CA LEU A 303 -23.65 -13.40 -0.17
C LEU A 303 -23.32 -13.87 1.27
N SER A 304 -22.18 -13.45 1.81
CA SER A 304 -21.65 -13.84 3.12
C SER A 304 -21.94 -12.93 4.35
N PRO A 305 -22.75 -11.86 4.35
CA PRO A 305 -23.09 -11.16 5.59
C PRO A 305 -23.88 -12.08 6.55
N VAL A 306 -23.61 -12.02 7.86
CA VAL A 306 -24.36 -12.77 8.89
C VAL A 306 -25.70 -12.08 9.14
N GLY A 307 -26.74 -12.83 9.55
CA GLY A 307 -28.08 -12.29 9.83
C GLY A 307 -28.92 -11.92 8.60
N GLN A 308 -28.35 -11.94 7.39
CA GLN A 308 -29.06 -11.68 6.14
C GLN A 308 -29.32 -12.97 5.35
N CYS A 309 -30.47 -13.04 4.66
CA CYS A 309 -30.85 -14.19 3.85
C CYS A 309 -30.01 -14.27 2.56
N PRO A 310 -29.17 -15.31 2.35
CA PRO A 310 -28.33 -15.43 1.17
C PRO A 310 -29.14 -15.57 -0.13
N GLN A 311 -30.31 -16.23 -0.10
CA GLN A 311 -31.16 -16.34 -1.28
C GLN A 311 -31.70 -14.98 -1.72
N HIS A 312 -32.14 -14.12 -0.79
CA HIS A 312 -32.64 -12.80 -1.16
C HIS A 312 -31.56 -11.95 -1.86
N ARG A 313 -30.32 -12.05 -1.36
CA ARG A 313 -29.16 -11.36 -1.96
C ARG A 313 -28.75 -11.99 -3.29
N LEU A 314 -28.84 -13.31 -3.43
CA LEU A 314 -28.69 -14.00 -4.70
C LEU A 314 -29.73 -13.53 -5.73
N ASP A 315 -31.01 -13.42 -5.35
CA ASP A 315 -32.07 -12.92 -6.22
C ASP A 315 -31.76 -11.51 -6.75
N LEU A 316 -31.18 -10.62 -5.94
CA LEU A 316 -30.75 -9.29 -6.38
C LEU A 316 -29.69 -9.38 -7.50
N LEU A 317 -28.66 -10.22 -7.31
CA LEU A 317 -27.63 -10.47 -8.33
C LEU A 317 -28.21 -11.09 -9.61
N LEU A 318 -29.23 -11.95 -9.49
CA LEU A 318 -29.83 -12.69 -10.61
C LEU A 318 -30.87 -11.88 -11.42
N ARG A 319 -31.64 -11.00 -10.78
CA ARG A 319 -32.75 -10.22 -11.40
C ARG A 319 -32.34 -9.44 -12.65
N GLN A 320 -31.07 -9.08 -12.77
CA GLN A 320 -30.57 -8.38 -13.96
C GLN A 320 -30.24 -9.32 -15.12
N LYS A 321 -30.92 -9.08 -16.26
CA LYS A 321 -30.53 -9.61 -17.58
C LYS A 321 -29.32 -8.83 -18.11
N SER A 322 -28.14 -9.42 -18.02
CA SER A 322 -26.90 -8.89 -18.59
C SER A 322 -27.03 -8.73 -20.11
N ARG A 323 -26.96 -7.50 -20.63
CA ARG A 323 -26.89 -7.22 -22.08
C ARG A 323 -25.47 -7.49 -22.63
N PHE A 324 -25.06 -8.78 -22.64
CA PHE A 324 -23.83 -9.39 -23.20
C PHE A 324 -22.45 -8.86 -22.69
N CYS A 325 -21.51 -9.73 -22.23
CA CYS A 325 -20.11 -9.43 -21.75
C CYS A 325 -19.18 -8.79 -22.83
N VAL A 326 -19.59 -7.72 -23.52
CA VAL A 326 -18.78 -7.07 -24.58
C VAL A 326 -17.71 -6.15 -24.00
N VAL A 327 -17.92 -5.59 -22.79
CA VAL A 327 -16.97 -4.68 -22.13
C VAL A 327 -16.80 -5.08 -20.66
N ILE A 328 -15.57 -5.45 -20.29
CA ILE A 328 -15.16 -6.01 -18.98
C ILE A 328 -15.55 -5.09 -17.82
N ASP A 329 -15.46 -3.78 -18.00
CA ASP A 329 -15.83 -2.81 -16.97
C ASP A 329 -17.32 -2.82 -16.63
N ARG A 330 -18.23 -3.22 -17.52
CA ARG A 330 -19.68 -3.06 -17.27
C ARG A 330 -20.15 -3.91 -16.10
N ASP A 331 -19.83 -5.20 -16.08
CA ASP A 331 -20.37 -6.12 -15.08
C ASP A 331 -19.79 -5.84 -13.68
N ILE A 332 -18.49 -5.52 -13.57
CA ILE A 332 -17.89 -5.11 -12.29
C ILE A 332 -18.43 -3.76 -11.79
N ASN A 333 -18.64 -2.78 -12.69
CA ASN A 333 -19.28 -1.51 -12.34
C ASN A 333 -20.73 -1.70 -11.89
N GLU A 334 -21.43 -2.71 -12.40
CA GLU A 334 -22.80 -3.02 -12.04
C GLU A 334 -22.90 -3.63 -10.64
N LEU A 335 -21.98 -4.54 -10.28
CA LEU A 335 -21.90 -5.05 -8.91
C LEU A 335 -21.53 -3.93 -7.91
N TYR A 336 -20.69 -2.96 -8.31
CA TYR A 336 -20.46 -1.76 -7.49
C TYR A 336 -21.73 -0.92 -7.31
N ARG A 337 -22.52 -0.68 -8.37
CA ARG A 337 -23.82 0.01 -8.23
C ARG A 337 -24.76 -0.74 -7.29
N GLN A 338 -24.90 -2.05 -7.44
CA GLN A 338 -25.77 -2.85 -6.57
C GLN A 338 -25.36 -2.77 -5.09
N ILE A 339 -24.06 -2.85 -4.78
CA ILE A 339 -23.55 -2.66 -3.41
C ILE A 339 -23.92 -1.25 -2.90
N ILE A 340 -23.70 -0.22 -3.72
CA ILE A 340 -24.02 1.18 -3.39
C ILE A 340 -25.53 1.38 -3.19
N GLU A 341 -26.38 0.78 -4.03
CA GLU A 341 -27.85 0.85 -3.97
C GLU A 341 -28.44 0.15 -2.72
N THR A 342 -27.69 -0.77 -2.08
CA THR A 342 -28.09 -1.32 -0.77
C THR A 342 -27.85 -0.37 0.40
N SER A 343 -27.24 0.80 0.18
CA SER A 343 -27.02 1.83 1.20
C SER A 343 -28.25 2.74 1.41
N GLU A 344 -28.49 3.13 2.65
CA GLU A 344 -29.43 4.19 3.00
C GLU A 344 -29.00 5.60 2.55
N ASN A 345 -27.69 5.81 2.30
CA ASN A 345 -27.14 7.10 1.84
C ASN A 345 -25.96 6.94 0.86
N PRO A 346 -26.25 6.51 -0.40
CA PRO A 346 -25.24 6.31 -1.44
C PRO A 346 -24.28 7.49 -1.63
N ALA A 347 -24.82 8.72 -1.65
CA ALA A 347 -24.04 9.92 -1.92
C ALA A 347 -23.11 10.34 -0.77
N LEU A 348 -23.42 9.97 0.48
CA LEU A 348 -22.50 10.14 1.60
C LEU A 348 -21.42 9.06 1.57
N TYR A 349 -21.81 7.79 1.42
CA TYR A 349 -20.87 6.69 1.54
C TYR A 349 -19.87 6.64 0.36
N CYS A 350 -20.29 6.96 -0.87
CA CYS A 350 -19.35 7.11 -2.00
C CYS A 350 -18.33 8.24 -1.79
N ARG A 351 -18.71 9.34 -1.11
CA ARG A 351 -17.76 10.39 -0.71
C ARG A 351 -16.78 9.88 0.36
N MET A 352 -17.27 9.17 1.37
CA MET A 352 -16.42 8.58 2.42
C MET A 352 -15.44 7.56 1.84
N LEU A 353 -15.89 6.68 0.94
CA LEU A 353 -15.05 5.73 0.19
C LEU A 353 -13.97 6.43 -0.64
N ALA A 354 -14.34 7.42 -1.45
CA ALA A 354 -13.39 8.20 -2.24
C ALA A 354 -12.36 8.91 -1.33
N SER A 355 -12.79 9.38 -0.16
CA SER A 355 -11.93 9.98 0.84
C SER A 355 -11.01 8.97 1.52
N ILE A 356 -11.49 7.81 1.99
CA ILE A 356 -10.67 6.73 2.60
C ILE A 356 -9.48 6.37 1.70
N ARG A 357 -9.69 6.31 0.39
CA ARG A 357 -8.63 6.01 -0.58
C ARG A 357 -7.50 7.05 -0.63
N LEU A 358 -7.79 8.30 -0.32
CA LEU A 358 -6.82 9.42 -0.34
C LEU A 358 -6.09 9.59 0.99
N MET A 359 -6.41 8.76 1.99
CA MET A 359 -5.79 8.78 3.31
C MET A 359 -4.70 7.71 3.41
N GLN A 360 -3.85 7.85 4.42
CA GLN A 360 -3.22 6.67 5.01
C GLN A 360 -4.34 5.83 5.68
N PRO A 361 -4.30 4.49 5.59
CA PRO A 361 -5.28 3.65 6.27
C PRO A 361 -5.38 3.97 7.77
N LEU A 362 -6.61 4.15 8.25
CA LEU A 362 -6.93 4.46 9.65
C LEU A 362 -7.83 3.37 10.23
N PRO A 363 -7.73 3.05 11.54
CA PRO A 363 -8.66 2.14 12.18
C PRO A 363 -10.04 2.78 12.31
N LEU A 364 -11.05 1.93 12.50
CA LEU A 364 -12.46 2.30 12.56
C LEU A 364 -12.72 3.50 13.49
N ARG A 365 -12.15 3.46 14.69
CA ARG A 365 -12.28 4.52 15.71
C ARG A 365 -11.74 5.87 15.26
N ASP A 366 -10.60 5.89 14.56
CA ASP A 366 -10.01 7.13 14.03
C ASP A 366 -10.84 7.66 12.84
N LEU A 367 -11.47 6.79 12.05
CA LEU A 367 -12.43 7.22 11.02
C LEU A 367 -13.72 7.81 11.61
N GLN A 368 -14.25 7.27 12.72
CA GLN A 368 -15.40 7.85 13.43
C GLN A 368 -15.09 9.28 13.89
N GLU A 369 -13.93 9.47 14.52
CA GLU A 369 -13.46 10.77 15.01
C GLU A 369 -13.18 11.76 13.86
N LEU A 370 -12.51 11.32 12.79
CA LEU A 370 -12.20 12.17 11.65
C LEU A 370 -13.45 12.54 10.84
N PHE A 371 -14.29 11.59 10.47
CA PHE A 371 -15.52 11.86 9.71
C PHE A 371 -16.64 12.47 10.55
N HIS A 372 -16.45 12.55 11.87
CA HIS A 372 -17.43 13.03 12.84
C HIS A 372 -18.79 12.34 12.65
N ALA A 373 -18.73 11.02 12.43
CA ALA A 373 -19.87 10.14 12.25
C ALA A 373 -20.12 9.39 13.56
N ASP A 374 -21.39 9.12 13.86
CA ASP A 374 -21.75 8.17 14.90
C ASP A 374 -21.29 6.76 14.51
N ARG A 375 -21.03 5.94 15.54
CA ARG A 375 -20.51 4.59 15.36
C ARG A 375 -21.46 3.72 14.56
N GLU A 376 -22.76 3.78 14.87
CA GLU A 376 -23.80 2.96 14.25
C GLU A 376 -23.91 3.20 12.75
N SER A 377 -24.00 4.47 12.31
CA SER A 377 -24.03 4.83 10.88
C SER A 377 -22.75 4.46 10.13
N LEU A 378 -21.59 4.43 10.81
CA LEU A 378 -20.34 3.98 10.18
C LEU A 378 -20.23 2.46 10.13
N ASP A 379 -20.68 1.76 11.17
CA ASP A 379 -20.73 0.29 11.21
C ASP A 379 -21.72 -0.21 10.12
N VAL A 380 -22.91 0.40 9.99
CA VAL A 380 -23.87 0.14 8.88
C VAL A 380 -23.27 0.42 7.50
N MET A 381 -22.49 1.49 7.34
CA MET A 381 -21.77 1.77 6.08
C MET A 381 -20.78 0.65 5.74
N LEU A 382 -19.98 0.24 6.71
CA LEU A 382 -18.96 -0.79 6.52
C LEU A 382 -19.56 -2.18 6.36
N GLU A 383 -20.73 -2.47 6.93
CA GLU A 383 -21.48 -3.68 6.65
C GLU A 383 -22.03 -3.70 5.23
N ALA A 384 -22.65 -2.60 4.76
CA ALA A 384 -23.13 -2.48 3.38
C ALA A 384 -21.99 -2.64 2.35
N PHE A 385 -20.82 -2.05 2.64
CA PHE A 385 -19.63 -2.15 1.81
C PHE A 385 -18.65 -3.27 2.19
N SER A 386 -19.01 -4.18 3.10
CA SER A 386 -18.19 -5.35 3.47
C SER A 386 -17.74 -6.23 2.29
N PRO A 387 -18.43 -6.24 1.12
CA PRO A 387 -17.91 -6.95 -0.06
C PRO A 387 -16.64 -6.35 -0.67
N VAL A 388 -16.36 -5.07 -0.39
CA VAL A 388 -15.30 -4.27 -1.03
C VAL A 388 -14.41 -3.50 -0.04
N ILE A 389 -14.75 -3.49 1.25
CA ILE A 389 -13.96 -2.93 2.34
C ILE A 389 -13.59 -4.04 3.34
N SER A 390 -12.31 -4.10 3.71
CA SER A 390 -11.81 -4.80 4.89
C SER A 390 -12.08 -3.98 6.14
N ASN A 391 -12.86 -4.50 7.08
CA ASN A 391 -13.02 -3.97 8.42
C ASN A 391 -12.55 -5.03 9.44
N PRO A 392 -11.39 -4.88 10.09
CA PRO A 392 -10.87 -5.87 11.03
C PRO A 392 -11.83 -6.08 12.22
N PRO A 393 -12.19 -7.34 12.56
CA PRO A 393 -13.28 -7.64 13.50
C PRO A 393 -12.98 -7.29 14.96
N ASP A 394 -11.71 -7.00 15.29
CA ASP A 394 -11.29 -6.50 16.60
C ASP A 394 -11.39 -4.96 16.73
N GLY A 395 -11.60 -4.25 15.61
CA GLY A 395 -11.57 -2.78 15.56
C GLY A 395 -10.18 -2.16 15.80
N VAL A 396 -9.12 -2.97 15.88
CA VAL A 396 -7.73 -2.54 16.14
C VAL A 396 -6.99 -2.29 14.82
N GLY A 397 -7.31 -3.05 13.77
CA GLY A 397 -6.74 -2.86 12.44
C GLY A 397 -7.40 -1.75 11.60
N ASN A 398 -6.76 -1.43 10.47
CA ASN A 398 -7.20 -0.36 9.56
C ASN A 398 -8.39 -0.76 8.67
N VAL A 399 -9.27 0.20 8.40
CA VAL A 399 -10.35 0.08 7.40
C VAL A 399 -9.78 0.36 6.02
N GLU A 400 -9.90 -0.59 5.09
CA GLU A 400 -9.22 -0.54 3.79
C GLU A 400 -10.09 -1.05 2.64
N ILE A 401 -10.09 -0.36 1.50
CA ILE A 401 -10.76 -0.85 0.29
C ILE A 401 -9.94 -2.00 -0.32
N TYR A 402 -10.54 -3.19 -0.47
CA TYR A 402 -9.89 -4.38 -1.03
C TYR A 402 -9.39 -4.19 -2.46
N HIS A 403 -10.14 -3.44 -3.28
CA HIS A 403 -9.93 -3.35 -4.71
C HIS A 403 -9.78 -1.91 -5.20
N ALA A 404 -8.61 -1.59 -5.77
CA ALA A 404 -8.33 -0.30 -6.39
C ALA A 404 -9.36 0.07 -7.48
N SER A 405 -9.96 -0.93 -8.15
CA SER A 405 -10.98 -0.73 -9.17
C SER A 405 -12.30 -0.13 -8.64
N LEU A 406 -12.61 -0.20 -7.33
CA LEU A 406 -13.74 0.52 -6.74
C LEU A 406 -13.49 2.04 -6.79
N HIS A 407 -12.29 2.48 -6.42
CA HIS A 407 -11.92 3.88 -6.53
C HIS A 407 -11.88 4.34 -7.99
N ASP A 408 -11.38 3.51 -8.90
CA ASP A 408 -11.39 3.81 -10.34
C ASP A 408 -12.80 3.88 -10.93
N PHE A 409 -13.77 3.16 -10.35
CA PHE A 409 -15.19 3.32 -10.66
C PHE A 409 -15.75 4.64 -10.12
N ILE A 410 -15.57 4.93 -8.81
CA ILE A 410 -16.12 6.14 -8.15
C ILE A 410 -15.56 7.44 -8.76
N LYS A 411 -14.30 7.44 -9.21
CA LYS A 411 -13.63 8.63 -9.79
C LYS A 411 -13.92 8.84 -11.29
N ASP A 412 -14.63 7.92 -11.95
CA ASP A 412 -14.94 8.01 -13.38
C ASP A 412 -16.44 8.29 -13.57
N PRO A 413 -16.82 9.45 -14.14
CA PRO A 413 -18.22 9.85 -14.28
C PRO A 413 -19.00 8.99 -15.28
N PHE A 414 -18.34 8.36 -16.25
CA PHE A 414 -18.99 7.44 -17.20
C PHE A 414 -19.25 6.07 -16.58
N ARG A 415 -18.45 5.68 -15.59
CA ARG A 415 -18.62 4.41 -14.86
C ARG A 415 -19.62 4.55 -13.72
N SER A 416 -19.43 5.52 -12.83
CA SER A 416 -20.22 5.66 -11.60
C SER A 416 -21.49 6.51 -11.74
N ALA A 417 -21.64 7.29 -12.82
CA ALA A 417 -22.81 8.12 -13.09
C ALA A 417 -23.21 8.99 -11.89
N GLU A 418 -24.37 8.75 -11.27
CA GLU A 418 -24.85 9.51 -10.10
C GLU A 418 -24.04 9.28 -8.81
N HIS A 419 -23.26 8.20 -8.74
CA HIS A 419 -22.36 7.92 -7.61
C HIS A 419 -20.96 8.55 -7.78
N TYR A 420 -20.75 9.34 -8.84
CA TYR A 420 -19.46 9.95 -9.15
C TYR A 420 -18.98 10.94 -8.08
N VAL A 421 -17.77 10.72 -7.58
CA VAL A 421 -17.08 11.65 -6.69
C VAL A 421 -15.76 12.08 -7.33
N SER A 422 -15.70 13.36 -7.73
CA SER A 422 -14.47 13.92 -8.29
C SER A 422 -13.37 14.01 -7.23
N HIS A 423 -12.11 13.88 -7.66
CA HIS A 423 -10.93 13.99 -6.79
C HIS A 423 -10.96 15.27 -5.93
N ALA A 424 -11.33 16.41 -6.51
CA ALA A 424 -11.44 17.67 -5.80
C ALA A 424 -12.55 17.69 -4.74
N ARG A 425 -13.63 16.91 -4.90
CA ARG A 425 -14.70 16.76 -3.90
C ARG A 425 -14.31 15.81 -2.76
N ALA A 426 -13.59 14.74 -3.06
CA ALA A 426 -13.04 13.86 -2.01
C ALA A 426 -11.99 14.60 -1.15
N HIS A 427 -11.13 15.43 -1.77
CA HIS A 427 -10.21 16.32 -1.06
C HIS A 427 -10.92 17.46 -0.29
N GLU A 428 -12.02 18.01 -0.82
CA GLU A 428 -12.85 18.97 -0.06
C GLU A 428 -13.38 18.34 1.22
N TYR A 429 -14.00 17.15 1.13
CA TYR A 429 -14.58 16.47 2.28
C TYR A 429 -13.52 16.20 3.37
N LEU A 430 -12.34 15.72 2.97
CA LEU A 430 -11.21 15.53 3.88
C LEU A 430 -10.70 16.84 4.48
N ALA A 431 -10.58 17.91 3.69
CA ALA A 431 -10.16 19.22 4.21
C ALA A 431 -11.18 19.77 5.23
N CYS A 432 -12.48 19.68 4.95
CA CYS A 432 -13.55 20.03 5.89
C CYS A 432 -13.38 19.25 7.20
N ARG A 433 -13.31 17.92 7.11
CA ARG A 433 -13.22 17.03 8.27
C ARG A 433 -11.95 17.23 9.10
N CYS A 434 -10.78 17.40 8.47
CA CYS A 434 -9.55 17.72 9.18
C CYS A 434 -9.63 19.08 9.91
N ILE A 435 -10.07 20.14 9.22
CA ILE A 435 -10.15 21.49 9.81
C ILE A 435 -11.17 21.53 10.95
N ASP A 436 -12.29 20.84 10.79
CA ASP A 436 -13.37 20.73 11.77
C ASP A 436 -12.90 19.99 13.03
N LEU A 437 -12.23 18.83 12.89
CA LEU A 437 -11.59 18.11 14.01
C LEU A 437 -10.60 19.02 14.75
N LEU A 438 -9.68 19.64 14.02
CA LEU A 438 -8.69 20.59 14.56
C LEU A 438 -9.29 21.89 15.15
N THR A 439 -10.59 22.14 14.94
CA THR A 439 -11.33 23.26 15.54
C THR A 439 -12.08 22.85 16.81
N ARG A 440 -12.54 21.60 16.90
CA ARG A 440 -13.40 21.10 17.98
C ARG A 440 -12.63 20.61 19.20
N THR A 441 -11.53 19.88 19.00
CA THR A 441 -10.79 19.25 20.09
C THR A 441 -9.69 20.16 20.63
N GLU A 442 -9.59 20.24 21.96
CA GLU A 442 -8.34 20.67 22.60
C GLU A 442 -7.27 19.58 22.41
N PRO A 443 -5.99 19.94 22.26
CA PRO A 443 -4.93 18.95 22.14
C PRO A 443 -4.86 18.12 23.43
N ALA A 444 -4.96 16.80 23.29
CA ALA A 444 -4.84 15.88 24.41
C ALA A 444 -3.38 15.87 24.90
N TYR A 445 -3.10 16.66 25.93
CA TYR A 445 -1.81 16.65 26.62
C TYR A 445 -1.55 15.28 27.26
N GLY A 446 -0.40 14.66 26.95
CA GLY A 446 0.15 13.54 27.72
C GLY A 446 -0.39 12.12 27.41
N ALA A 447 -1.14 11.91 26.34
CA ALA A 447 -1.48 10.57 25.86
C ALA A 447 -1.25 10.47 24.34
N VAL A 448 -0.86 9.27 23.86
CA VAL A 448 -0.56 8.96 22.45
C VAL A 448 -1.53 9.69 21.52
N ALA A 449 -0.98 10.59 20.69
CA ALA A 449 -1.80 11.38 19.77
C ALA A 449 -2.61 10.42 18.88
N ARG A 450 -3.93 10.51 18.95
CA ARG A 450 -4.83 9.64 18.17
C ARG A 450 -4.51 9.80 16.68
N ASN A 451 -4.54 8.70 15.92
CA ASN A 451 -4.08 8.74 14.54
C ASN A 451 -4.94 9.70 13.69
N ALA A 452 -6.23 9.87 14.01
CA ALA A 452 -7.10 10.87 13.40
C ALA A 452 -6.57 12.31 13.56
N HIS A 453 -6.13 12.70 14.75
CA HIS A 453 -5.53 14.02 15.01
C HIS A 453 -4.19 14.18 14.34
N GLN A 454 -3.34 13.16 14.43
CA GLN A 454 -2.02 13.16 13.77
C GLN A 454 -2.18 13.29 12.25
N TYR A 455 -3.11 12.53 11.66
CA TYR A 455 -3.50 12.62 10.26
C TYR A 455 -3.99 14.01 9.90
N ALA A 456 -4.96 14.57 10.65
CA ALA A 456 -5.49 15.89 10.39
C ALA A 456 -4.38 16.96 10.45
N ARG A 457 -3.45 16.88 11.42
CA ARG A 457 -2.28 17.78 11.53
C ARG A 457 -1.34 17.70 10.32
N PHE A 458 -1.12 16.50 9.77
CA PHE A 458 -0.17 16.23 8.69
C PHE A 458 -0.74 16.25 7.27
N TRP A 459 -2.05 16.38 7.08
CA TRP A 459 -2.63 16.31 5.73
C TRP A 459 -3.68 17.38 5.40
N TRP A 460 -4.20 18.15 6.37
CA TRP A 460 -5.23 19.17 6.09
C TRP A 460 -4.81 20.19 5.02
N GLY A 461 -3.53 20.57 4.98
CA GLY A 461 -3.00 21.53 4.01
C GLY A 461 -2.91 20.95 2.59
N THR A 462 -2.46 19.70 2.48
CA THR A 462 -2.43 18.94 1.21
C THR A 462 -3.84 18.66 0.69
N HIS A 463 -4.81 18.39 1.57
CA HIS A 463 -6.20 18.30 1.13
C HIS A 463 -6.73 19.64 0.64
N LEU A 464 -6.42 20.72 1.35
CA LEU A 464 -6.85 22.07 0.98
C LEU A 464 -6.30 22.52 -0.40
N SER A 465 -5.06 22.18 -0.75
CA SER A 465 -4.49 22.54 -2.06
C SER A 465 -5.18 21.83 -3.24
N SER A 466 -5.65 20.60 -3.04
CA SER A 466 -6.38 19.82 -4.05
C SER A 466 -7.92 20.01 -4.01
N ALA A 467 -8.47 20.54 -2.92
CA ALA A 467 -9.91 20.62 -2.67
C ALA A 467 -10.70 21.52 -3.65
N TYR A 468 -11.99 21.22 -3.81
CA TYR A 468 -13.00 22.12 -4.34
C TYR A 468 -13.37 23.20 -3.28
N PRO A 469 -13.41 24.50 -3.61
CA PRO A 469 -13.55 25.57 -2.63
C PRO A 469 -15.01 25.86 -2.23
N SER A 470 -15.66 24.88 -1.59
CA SER A 470 -17.09 24.97 -1.19
C SER A 470 -17.38 26.02 -0.11
N SER A 471 -18.65 26.35 0.06
CA SER A 471 -19.14 27.24 1.12
C SER A 471 -18.88 26.68 2.52
N GLU A 472 -19.05 25.36 2.73
CA GLU A 472 -18.75 24.67 3.99
C GLU A 472 -17.26 24.81 4.33
N LEU A 473 -16.37 24.50 3.38
CA LEU A 473 -14.93 24.56 3.58
C LEU A 473 -14.45 26.00 3.87
N ARG A 474 -15.00 27.00 3.17
CA ARG A 474 -14.76 28.43 3.45
C ARG A 474 -15.22 28.83 4.85
N HIS A 475 -16.39 28.36 5.28
CA HIS A 475 -16.94 28.66 6.60
C HIS A 475 -16.08 28.03 7.72
N LEU A 476 -15.65 26.79 7.55
CA LEU A 476 -14.73 26.10 8.48
C LEU A 476 -13.37 26.81 8.54
N LEU A 477 -12.80 27.20 7.41
CA LEU A 477 -11.58 28.00 7.34
C LEU A 477 -11.71 29.38 8.03
N ALA A 478 -12.85 30.05 7.90
CA ALA A 478 -13.12 31.30 8.61
C ALA A 478 -13.21 31.11 10.14
N ARG A 479 -13.76 29.97 10.57
CA ARG A 479 -13.79 29.51 11.97
C ARG A 479 -12.46 28.98 12.50
N PHE A 480 -11.51 28.65 11.62
CA PHE A 480 -10.16 28.24 12.00
C PHE A 480 -9.34 29.45 12.48
N LYS A 481 -9.49 29.77 13.77
CA LYS A 481 -8.92 30.98 14.38
C LYS A 481 -7.41 30.86 14.62
N LYS A 482 -6.79 31.99 15.00
CA LYS A 482 -5.36 32.09 15.31
C LYS A 482 -4.96 31.14 16.44
N GLU A 483 -5.85 30.95 17.43
CA GLU A 483 -5.62 30.12 18.59
C GLU A 483 -5.45 28.64 18.19
N ASN A 484 -6.20 28.16 17.19
CA ASN A 484 -6.07 26.79 16.67
C ASN A 484 -4.69 26.58 16.00
N LEU A 485 -4.26 27.56 15.19
CA LEU A 485 -2.93 27.56 14.56
C LEU A 485 -1.80 27.64 15.60
N GLU A 486 -1.99 28.34 16.72
CA GLU A 486 -0.98 28.42 17.77
C GLU A 486 -0.93 27.15 18.64
N ARG A 487 -2.08 26.50 18.89
CA ARG A 487 -2.16 25.16 19.48
C ARG A 487 -1.45 24.11 18.62
N LEU A 488 -1.72 24.07 17.31
CA LEU A 488 -1.04 23.17 16.36
C LEU A 488 0.49 23.26 16.44
N VAL A 489 1.00 24.48 16.60
CA VAL A 489 2.44 24.75 16.67
C VAL A 489 3.04 24.34 18.02
N ALA A 490 2.32 24.53 19.12
CA ALA A 490 2.75 24.07 20.44
C ALA A 490 2.89 22.54 20.49
N VAL A 491 1.88 21.79 20.02
CA VAL A 491 1.95 20.32 20.01
C VAL A 491 3.08 19.82 19.10
N ALA A 492 3.31 20.48 17.95
CA ALA A 492 4.40 20.13 17.03
C ALA A 492 5.81 20.41 17.60
N GLU A 493 5.92 21.25 18.63
CA GLU A 493 7.16 21.47 19.37
C GLU A 493 7.39 20.37 20.41
N GLU A 494 6.33 19.92 21.09
CA GLU A 494 6.38 18.86 22.10
C GLU A 494 6.69 17.47 21.51
N ASP A 495 6.11 17.14 20.35
CA ASP A 495 6.32 15.85 19.65
C ASP A 495 7.41 15.88 18.56
N GLN A 496 8.17 16.98 18.49
CA GLN A 496 9.21 17.25 17.48
C GLN A 496 8.73 17.24 16.01
N SER A 497 7.41 17.23 15.74
CA SER A 497 6.84 17.16 14.38
C SER A 497 6.84 18.49 13.60
N LEU A 498 7.70 19.45 13.95
CA LEU A 498 7.71 20.79 13.34
C LEU A 498 7.93 20.79 11.82
N GLY A 499 8.76 19.89 11.29
CA GLY A 499 9.07 19.79 9.86
C GLY A 499 7.82 19.49 9.00
N PRO A 500 7.12 18.37 9.24
CA PRO A 500 5.85 18.05 8.57
C PRO A 500 4.77 19.15 8.69
N LEU A 501 4.71 19.86 9.83
CA LEU A 501 3.78 20.97 10.02
C LEU A 501 4.12 22.18 9.12
N ILE A 502 5.40 22.50 8.92
CA ILE A 502 5.80 23.57 7.98
C ILE A 502 5.32 23.24 6.56
N PHE A 503 5.57 22.02 6.08
CA PHE A 503 5.16 21.61 4.74
C PHE A 503 3.65 21.79 4.53
N ASN A 504 2.84 21.33 5.48
CA ASN A 504 1.38 21.51 5.46
C ASN A 504 0.93 22.97 5.48
N LEU A 505 1.56 23.81 6.29
CA LEU A 505 1.26 25.24 6.34
C LEU A 505 1.66 25.97 5.05
N LEU A 506 2.67 25.47 4.32
CA LEU A 506 3.03 25.98 2.99
C LEU A 506 2.02 25.55 1.93
N GLU A 507 1.57 24.29 1.93
CA GLU A 507 0.50 23.81 1.05
C GLU A 507 -0.82 24.58 1.27
N ALA A 508 -1.25 24.70 2.53
CA ALA A 508 -2.44 25.47 2.89
C ALA A 508 -2.34 26.94 2.46
N ARG A 509 -1.16 27.56 2.62
CA ARG A 509 -0.89 28.91 2.14
C ARG A 509 -1.04 28.99 0.62
N ASN A 510 -0.36 28.12 -0.12
CA ASN A 510 -0.37 28.12 -1.58
C ASN A 510 -1.79 27.93 -2.12
N ALA A 511 -2.58 27.05 -1.48
CA ALA A 511 -3.99 26.86 -1.75
C ALA A 511 -4.80 28.16 -1.64
N CYS A 512 -4.79 28.79 -0.45
CA CYS A 512 -5.58 29.99 -0.16
C CYS A 512 -5.22 31.22 -1.00
N PHE A 513 -3.99 31.30 -1.53
CA PHE A 513 -3.56 32.37 -2.44
C PHE A 513 -3.78 32.07 -3.92
N SER A 514 -4.21 30.86 -4.29
CA SER A 514 -4.56 30.57 -5.68
C SER A 514 -5.89 31.22 -6.08
N TRP A 515 -6.01 31.59 -7.36
CA TRP A 515 -7.16 32.32 -7.92
C TRP A 515 -8.49 31.55 -7.82
N LYS A 516 -8.41 30.25 -7.50
CA LYS A 516 -9.54 29.35 -7.21
C LYS A 516 -10.28 29.73 -5.91
N TRP A 517 -9.58 30.33 -4.94
CA TRP A 517 -10.07 30.51 -3.57
C TRP A 517 -10.55 31.93 -3.25
N ILE A 518 -9.76 32.95 -3.54
CA ILE A 518 -10.06 34.34 -3.14
C ILE A 518 -11.33 34.84 -3.86
N ARG A 519 -12.43 35.04 -3.11
CA ARG A 519 -13.68 35.63 -3.62
C ARG A 519 -14.26 36.71 -2.69
N SER A 520 -13.69 36.89 -1.50
CA SER A 520 -14.14 37.83 -0.48
C SER A 520 -12.98 38.35 0.38
N LEU A 521 -13.20 39.46 1.08
CA LEU A 521 -12.25 39.97 2.09
C LEU A 521 -12.02 38.96 3.23
N SER A 522 -13.01 38.11 3.54
CA SER A 522 -12.89 37.04 4.54
C SER A 522 -11.82 36.00 4.12
N ASP A 523 -11.83 35.57 2.86
CA ASP A 523 -10.84 34.61 2.33
C ASP A 523 -9.41 35.19 2.45
N ILE A 524 -9.24 36.49 2.17
CA ILE A 524 -7.95 37.20 2.27
C ILE A 524 -7.45 37.22 3.72
N VAL A 525 -8.33 37.48 4.69
CA VAL A 525 -7.98 37.47 6.13
C VAL A 525 -7.54 36.07 6.58
N VAL A 526 -8.22 35.01 6.14
CA VAL A 526 -7.82 33.61 6.41
C VAL A 526 -6.43 33.33 5.82
N ALA A 527 -6.22 33.66 4.55
CA ALA A 527 -4.95 33.43 3.85
C ALA A 527 -3.78 34.13 4.58
N TRP A 528 -3.98 35.37 5.04
CA TRP A 528 -3.00 36.11 5.85
C TRP A 528 -2.70 35.47 7.22
N ARG A 529 -3.68 34.85 7.88
CA ARG A 529 -3.44 34.11 9.14
C ARG A 529 -2.51 32.92 8.90
N ILE A 530 -2.73 32.15 7.83
CA ILE A 530 -1.90 30.99 7.45
C ILE A 530 -0.46 31.43 7.06
N VAL A 531 -0.31 32.58 6.37
CA VAL A 531 1.02 33.19 6.11
C VAL A 531 1.73 33.57 7.41
N LYS A 532 1.02 34.17 8.37
CA LYS A 532 1.60 34.58 9.66
C LYS A 532 2.02 33.36 10.48
N ALA A 533 1.22 32.29 10.46
CA ALA A 533 1.56 31.01 11.09
C ALA A 533 2.79 30.37 10.45
N SER A 534 2.78 30.11 9.13
CA SER A 534 3.92 29.48 8.42
C SER A 534 5.25 30.22 8.66
N ARG A 535 5.25 31.56 8.64
CA ARG A 535 6.44 32.37 8.99
C ARG A 535 6.89 32.21 10.45
N LYS A 536 5.97 32.02 11.40
CA LYS A 536 6.28 31.79 12.83
C LYS A 536 6.96 30.44 13.02
N VAL A 537 6.42 29.37 12.41
CA VAL A 537 6.98 28.00 12.48
C VAL A 537 8.33 27.92 11.80
N TYR A 538 8.48 28.49 10.59
CA TYR A 538 9.74 28.52 9.86
C TYR A 538 10.88 29.19 10.64
N LYS A 539 10.59 30.30 11.33
CA LYS A 539 11.57 30.96 12.21
C LYS A 539 11.97 30.07 13.40
N LYS A 540 11.05 29.31 13.99
CA LYS A 540 11.36 28.37 15.09
C LYS A 540 12.21 27.20 14.63
N VAL A 541 11.88 26.54 13.52
CA VAL A 541 12.71 25.45 12.96
C VAL A 541 14.10 25.95 12.59
N LYS A 542 14.22 27.14 11.96
CA LYS A 542 15.54 27.72 11.69
C LYS A 542 16.35 27.98 12.96
N LYS A 543 15.71 28.40 14.07
CA LYS A 543 16.37 28.59 15.37
C LYS A 543 16.82 27.25 15.96
N SER A 544 15.95 26.25 15.97
CA SER A 544 16.27 24.90 16.47
C SER A 544 17.45 24.30 15.71
N ASN A 545 17.43 24.29 14.37
CA ASN A 545 18.55 23.77 13.57
C ASN A 545 19.86 24.56 13.76
N SER A 546 19.79 25.86 14.13
CA SER A 546 20.97 26.66 14.50
C SER A 546 21.50 26.41 15.92
N GLU A 547 20.71 25.75 16.78
CA GLU A 547 21.13 25.30 18.11
C GLU A 547 21.72 23.87 18.02
N TRP A 548 21.15 22.99 17.19
CA TRP A 548 21.70 21.67 16.86
C TRP A 548 23.03 21.71 16.07
N THR A 549 23.40 22.83 15.44
CA THR A 549 24.70 23.01 14.77
C THR A 549 25.74 23.71 15.65
N ARG A 550 25.48 23.82 16.96
CA ARG A 550 26.34 24.44 17.98
C ARG A 550 26.65 23.53 19.17
N VAL A 551 26.20 22.28 19.11
CA VAL A 551 26.57 21.18 20.02
C VAL A 551 27.47 20.23 19.23
#